data_AF-A0A6A5ANP6-F1
#
_entry.id   AF-A0A6A5ANP6-F1
#
_cell.length_a   1.000
_cell.length_b   1.000
_cell.length_c   1.000
_cell.angle_alpha   90.00
_cell.angle_beta   90.00
_cell.angle_gamma   90.00
#
_symmetry.space_group_name_H-M   'P 1'
#
loop_
_entity.id
_entity.type
_entity.pdbx_description
1 polymer ?
#
loop_
_entity_poly.entity_id
_entity_poly.type
_entity_poly.pdbx_seq_one_letter_code
_entity_poly.pdbx_strand_id
1 'polypeptide(L)'
;MREWTTGLEYWYPAGRSLKTIDAVAKQGDRFLLLQVTKSTSHSINSANLATIASYFPASSTSFMVVVPNKATADAFRFSPSNPSNPMHLEVAYVVDDFFDQFASCDVEGKIQPSA
;
A
#
# COMPACT_ATOMS: atom_id res chain seq x y z
N MET A 1 7.07 16.36 -6.73
CA MET A 1 6.54 15.04 -7.12
C MET A 1 7.77 14.14 -7.31
N ARG A 2 7.92 13.06 -6.54
CA ARG A 2 9.05 12.11 -6.72
C ARG A 2 8.58 10.99 -7.64
N GLU A 3 9.13 10.93 -8.85
CA GLU A 3 9.03 9.73 -9.69
C GLU A 3 9.80 8.57 -9.03
N TRP A 4 9.24 7.37 -9.12
CA TRP A 4 9.77 6.14 -8.54
C TRP A 4 10.45 5.30 -9.62
N THR A 5 11.78 5.35 -9.78
CA THR A 5 12.37 4.72 -10.98
C THR A 5 13.66 3.91 -10.83
N THR A 6 14.34 3.79 -9.69
CA THR A 6 15.49 2.86 -9.59
C THR A 6 15.77 2.36 -8.16
N GLY A 7 16.08 1.06 -8.00
CA GLY A 7 16.62 0.49 -6.76
C GLY A 7 15.59 0.02 -5.71
N LEU A 8 14.37 -0.31 -6.13
CA LEU A 8 13.33 -0.83 -5.26
C LEU A 8 13.40 -2.36 -5.20
N GLU A 9 13.69 -2.92 -4.04
CA GLU A 9 13.47 -4.35 -3.79
C GLU A 9 12.07 -4.51 -3.21
N TYR A 10 11.27 -5.46 -3.69
CA TYR A 10 9.93 -5.70 -3.17
C TYR A 10 9.65 -7.17 -2.95
N TRP A 11 8.83 -7.46 -1.94
CA TRP A 11 8.46 -8.81 -1.53
C TRP A 11 6.99 -8.88 -1.14
N TYR A 12 6.38 -10.04 -1.35
CA TYR A 12 5.03 -10.33 -0.89
C TYR A 12 5.11 -11.17 0.39
N PRO A 13 4.31 -10.86 1.42
CA PRO A 13 4.25 -11.69 2.63
C PRO A 13 3.85 -13.12 2.30
N ALA A 14 4.61 -14.11 2.77
CA ALA A 14 4.36 -15.53 2.50
C ALA A 14 3.09 -16.09 3.19
N GLY A 15 2.35 -15.28 3.97
CA GLY A 15 1.14 -15.71 4.67
C GLY A 15 0.16 -14.58 4.98
N ARG A 16 -1.13 -14.95 5.15
CA ARG A 16 -2.25 -14.04 5.50
C ARG A 16 -2.13 -13.38 6.89
N SER A 17 -1.03 -13.59 7.61
CA SER A 17 -0.78 -12.98 8.92
C SER A 17 -0.72 -11.46 8.86
N LEU A 18 -0.43 -10.90 7.68
CA LEU A 18 -0.42 -9.47 7.42
C LEU A 18 -1.62 -9.07 6.55
N LYS A 19 -2.86 -9.30 7.01
CA LYS A 19 -4.09 -8.98 6.23
C LYS A 19 -4.16 -7.54 5.70
N THR A 20 -3.39 -6.63 6.27
CA THR A 20 -3.35 -5.20 5.92
C THR A 20 -2.11 -4.81 5.13
N ILE A 21 -1.15 -5.71 4.88
CA ILE A 21 0.04 -5.42 4.08
C ILE A 21 0.01 -6.30 2.83
N ASP A 22 -0.15 -5.68 1.68
CA ASP A 22 -0.15 -6.36 0.39
C ASP A 22 1.28 -6.62 -0.10
N ALA A 23 2.21 -5.72 0.22
CA ALA A 23 3.62 -5.85 -0.15
C ALA A 23 4.54 -5.12 0.82
N VAL A 24 5.82 -5.50 0.82
CA VAL A 24 6.90 -4.75 1.47
C VAL A 24 7.86 -4.31 0.38
N ALA A 25 8.26 -3.04 0.40
CA ALA A 25 9.29 -2.52 -0.49
C ALA A 25 10.45 -1.93 0.32
N LYS A 26 11.66 -1.99 -0.23
CA LYS A 26 12.85 -1.34 0.29
C LYS A 26 13.37 -0.35 -0.73
N GLN A 27 13.60 0.88 -0.28
CA GLN A 27 14.15 1.97 -1.07
C GLN A 27 15.36 2.55 -0.33
N GLY A 28 16.56 2.17 -0.76
CA GLY A 28 17.78 2.45 0.02
C GLY A 28 17.69 1.80 1.41
N ASP A 29 17.79 2.61 2.47
CA ASP A 29 17.68 2.14 3.86
C ASP A 29 16.24 2.14 4.41
N ARG A 30 15.28 2.62 3.60
CA ARG A 30 13.87 2.76 4.01
C ARG A 30 13.06 1.51 3.66
N PHE A 31 12.25 1.04 4.60
CA PHE A 31 11.24 0.01 4.39
C PHE A 31 9.85 0.63 4.29
N LEU A 32 9.08 0.19 3.31
CA LEU A 32 7.71 0.61 3.03
C LEU A 32 6.79 -0.60 3.17
N LEU A 33 5.87 -0.53 4.13
CA LEU A 33 4.79 -1.49 4.29
C LEU A 33 3.60 -0.98 3.47
N LEU A 34 3.34 -1.64 2.34
CA LEU A 34 2.38 -1.19 1.35
C LEU A 34 1.02 -1.83 1.58
N GLN A 35 -0.02 -1.01 1.51
CA GLN A 35 -1.40 -1.48 1.36
C GLN A 35 -2.05 -0.83 0.14
N VAL A 36 -2.61 -1.64 -0.73
CA VAL A 36 -3.39 -1.20 -1.88
C VAL A 36 -4.87 -1.16 -1.50
N THR A 37 -5.54 -0.04 -1.73
CA THR A 37 -6.97 0.07 -1.47
C THR A 37 -7.67 1.05 -2.38
N LYS A 38 -8.95 0.78 -2.70
CA LYS A 38 -9.85 1.73 -3.38
C LYS A 38 -10.64 2.60 -2.38
N SER A 39 -10.56 2.31 -1.09
CA SER A 39 -11.27 3.05 -0.05
C SER A 39 -10.65 4.43 0.19
N THR A 40 -11.46 5.43 0.47
CA THR A 40 -11.02 6.77 0.93
C THR A 40 -10.75 6.82 2.43
N SER A 41 -10.95 5.72 3.14
CA SER A 41 -10.62 5.63 4.56
C SER A 41 -10.02 4.28 4.88
N HIS A 42 -9.11 4.27 5.84
CA HIS A 42 -8.49 3.03 6.28
C HIS A 42 -8.37 2.99 7.80
N SER A 43 -8.86 1.86 8.35
CA SER A 43 -8.77 1.56 9.77
C SER A 43 -7.55 0.69 10.02
N ILE A 44 -6.53 1.26 10.64
CA ILE A 44 -5.30 0.54 11.00
C ILE A 44 -5.38 0.20 12.47
N ASN A 45 -5.26 -1.09 12.78
CA ASN A 45 -4.96 -1.50 14.14
C ASN A 45 -3.48 -1.17 14.44
N SER A 46 -3.25 -0.13 15.25
CA SER A 46 -1.90 0.35 15.59
C SER A 46 -1.04 -0.71 16.27
N ALA A 47 -1.63 -1.65 17.02
CA ALA A 47 -0.89 -2.74 17.66
C ALA A 47 -0.37 -3.75 16.63
N ASN A 48 -1.18 -4.07 15.61
CA ASN A 48 -0.76 -4.92 14.51
C ASN A 48 0.36 -4.24 13.72
N LEU A 49 0.19 -2.96 13.39
CA LEU A 49 1.20 -2.23 12.63
C LEU A 49 2.52 -2.16 13.41
N ALA A 50 2.50 -1.86 14.71
CA ALA A 50 3.69 -1.87 15.57
C ALA A 50 4.38 -3.24 15.61
N THR A 51 3.60 -4.34 15.63
CA THR A 51 4.13 -5.70 15.58
C THR A 51 4.82 -6.00 14.25
N ILE A 52 4.31 -5.46 13.14
CA ILE A 52 4.91 -5.66 11.81
C ILE A 52 6.19 -4.85 11.70
N ALA A 53 6.17 -3.61 12.18
CA ALA A 53 7.33 -2.75 12.12
C ALA A 53 8.47 -3.21 13.02
N SER A 54 8.22 -4.01 14.07
CA SER A 54 9.31 -4.56 14.89
C SER A 54 10.22 -5.54 14.14
N TYR A 55 9.77 -6.08 13.01
CA TYR A 55 10.61 -6.89 12.12
C TYR A 55 11.57 -6.06 11.26
N PHE A 56 11.42 -4.72 11.27
CA PHE A 56 12.20 -3.79 10.48
C PHE A 56 12.83 -2.72 11.38
N PRO A 57 13.90 -2.03 10.97
CA PRO A 57 14.43 -0.89 11.71
C PRO A 57 13.38 0.23 11.81
N ALA A 58 12.91 0.54 13.02
CA ALA A 58 11.79 1.45 13.25
C ALA A 58 12.04 2.87 12.69
N SER A 59 13.28 3.37 12.77
CA SER A 59 13.67 4.70 12.27
C SER A 59 13.61 4.83 10.75
N SER A 60 13.51 3.73 10.01
CA SER A 60 13.47 3.72 8.56
C SER A 60 12.24 3.02 7.99
N THR A 61 11.24 2.71 8.81
CA THR A 61 10.02 2.02 8.36
C THR A 61 8.83 2.97 8.25
N SER A 62 8.04 2.83 7.19
CA SER A 62 6.83 3.62 6.99
C SER A 62 5.71 2.76 6.44
N PHE A 63 4.48 3.10 6.83
CA PHE A 63 3.29 2.49 6.28
C PHE A 63 2.73 3.38 5.19
N MET A 64 2.53 2.83 4.00
CA MET A 64 2.06 3.58 2.84
C MET A 64 0.81 2.93 2.26
N VAL A 65 -0.23 3.73 2.15
CA VAL A 65 -1.44 3.33 1.42
C VAL A 65 -1.31 3.80 -0.02
N VAL A 66 -1.47 2.87 -0.95
CA VAL A 66 -1.52 3.15 -2.38
C VAL A 66 -2.99 3.14 -2.81
N VAL A 67 -3.46 4.29 -3.28
CA VAL A 67 -4.84 4.49 -3.74
C VAL A 67 -4.90 4.72 -5.26
N PRO A 68 -6.09 4.66 -5.87
CA PRO A 68 -6.18 4.60 -7.32
C PRO A 68 -5.73 5.85 -8.06
N ASN A 69 -6.01 7.02 -7.50
CA ASN A 69 -5.76 8.28 -8.16
C ASN A 69 -5.60 9.42 -7.14
N LYS A 70 -5.22 10.59 -7.65
CA LYS A 70 -5.01 11.77 -6.84
C LYS A 70 -6.26 12.17 -6.04
N ALA A 71 -7.45 12.09 -6.64
CA ALA A 71 -8.68 12.48 -5.97
C ALA A 71 -8.96 11.59 -4.75
N THR A 72 -8.74 10.27 -4.86
CA THR A 72 -8.84 9.36 -3.71
C THR A 72 -7.78 9.68 -2.65
N ALA A 73 -6.54 10.01 -3.05
CA ALA A 73 -5.48 10.37 -2.10
C ALA A 73 -5.80 11.65 -1.35
N ASP A 74 -6.28 12.68 -2.04
CA ASP A 74 -6.66 13.97 -1.44
C ASP A 74 -7.82 13.81 -0.43
N ALA A 75 -8.76 12.91 -0.73
CA ALA A 75 -9.87 12.55 0.15
C ALA A 75 -9.48 11.57 1.28
N PHE A 76 -8.30 10.96 1.22
CA PHE A 76 -7.96 9.84 2.08
C PHE A 76 -7.79 10.23 3.55
N ARG A 77 -8.35 9.44 4.48
CA ARG A 77 -8.22 9.66 5.93
C ARG A 77 -7.85 8.38 6.68
N PHE A 78 -6.85 8.45 7.55
CA PHE A 78 -6.52 7.40 8.51
C PHE A 78 -7.46 7.46 9.72
N SER A 79 -7.96 6.31 10.18
CA SER A 79 -8.81 6.20 11.36
C SER A 79 -8.32 5.10 12.32
N PRO A 80 -8.22 5.37 13.64
CA PRO A 80 -8.23 6.70 14.23
C PRO A 80 -7.07 7.53 13.66
N SER A 81 -7.14 8.86 13.77
CA SER A 81 -6.07 9.80 13.38
C SER A 81 -4.84 9.71 14.31
N ASN A 82 -4.55 8.50 14.80
CA ASN A 82 -3.79 8.17 16.00
C ASN A 82 -2.43 8.89 16.03
N PRO A 83 -2.28 9.94 16.87
CA PRO A 83 -1.05 10.72 16.94
C PRO A 83 0.12 9.95 17.61
N SER A 84 -0.17 8.78 18.21
CA SER A 84 0.78 8.00 18.99
C SER A 84 1.49 6.89 18.20
N ASN A 85 1.25 6.80 16.89
CA ASN A 85 1.88 5.75 16.08
C ASN A 85 3.36 6.10 15.85
N PRO A 86 4.32 5.24 16.25
CA PRO A 86 5.74 5.50 16.02
C PRO A 86 6.13 5.46 14.53
N MET A 87 5.26 4.97 13.66
CA MET A 87 5.50 4.93 12.21
C MET A 87 4.96 6.15 11.48
N HIS A 88 5.73 6.57 10.49
CA HIS A 88 5.28 7.52 9.49
C HIS A 88 4.21 6.88 8.59
N LEU A 89 3.05 7.53 8.46
CA LEU A 89 1.94 7.12 7.60
C LEU A 89 1.98 7.94 6.31
N GLU A 90 1.93 7.27 5.17
CA GLU A 90 1.98 7.90 3.85
C GLU A 90 0.79 7.47 3.00
N VAL A 91 0.39 8.36 2.09
CA VAL A 91 -0.58 8.05 1.04
C VAL A 91 0.09 8.36 -0.29
N ALA A 92 0.10 7.36 -1.16
CA ALA A 92 0.55 7.46 -2.54
C ALA A 92 -0.63 7.14 -3.45
N TYR A 93 -0.60 7.64 -4.69
CA TYR A 93 -1.55 7.28 -5.72
C TYR A 93 -0.83 6.85 -6.98
N VAL A 94 -1.50 6.04 -7.79
CA VAL A 94 -0.97 5.66 -9.11
C VAL A 94 -1.27 6.79 -10.09
N VAL A 95 -0.24 7.20 -10.84
CA VAL A 95 -0.30 8.33 -11.77
C VAL A 95 -0.98 7.95 -13.09
N ASP A 96 -1.02 6.65 -13.39
CA ASP A 96 -1.68 6.08 -14.56
C ASP A 96 -3.03 5.45 -14.20
N ASP A 97 -3.92 5.27 -15.18
CA ASP A 97 -5.26 4.63 -15.06
C ASP A 97 -5.19 3.11 -14.72
N PHE A 98 -4.12 2.65 -14.08
CA PHE A 98 -3.84 1.26 -13.72
C PHE A 98 -5.02 0.57 -13.04
N PHE A 99 -5.69 1.25 -12.11
CA PHE A 99 -6.84 0.68 -11.41
C PHE A 99 -8.12 0.65 -12.24
N ASP A 100 -8.27 1.53 -13.24
CA ASP A 100 -9.39 1.48 -14.17
C ASP A 100 -9.24 0.30 -15.13
N GLN A 101 -8.00 -0.05 -15.50
CA GLN A 101 -7.71 -1.28 -16.26
C GLN A 101 -8.07 -2.54 -15.44
N PHE A 102 -7.76 -2.59 -14.15
CA PHE A 102 -8.16 -3.71 -13.28
C PHE A 102 -9.67 -3.73 -12.96
N ALA A 103 -10.34 -2.57 -12.90
CA ALA A 103 -11.79 -2.52 -12.77
C ALA A 103 -12.51 -3.10 -13.98
N SER A 104 -11.87 -3.09 -15.16
CA SER A 104 -12.39 -3.75 -16.37
C SER A 104 -12.24 -5.28 -16.37
N CYS A 105 -11.40 -5.84 -15.48
CA CYS A 105 -11.15 -7.29 -15.42
C CYS A 105 -12.15 -8.07 -14.54
N ASP A 106 -13.07 -7.39 -13.85
CA ASP A 106 -14.13 -8.03 -13.06
C ASP A 106 -15.48 -8.04 -13.80
N VAL A 107 -15.56 -8.69 -14.96
CA VAL A 107 -16.78 -9.39 -15.39
C VAL A 107 -16.40 -10.62 -16.24
N GLU A 108 -16.61 -11.79 -15.65
CA GLU A 108 -16.58 -13.13 -16.26
C GLU A 108 -15.26 -13.61 -16.88
N GLY A 109 -14.58 -14.47 -16.11
CA GLY A 109 -13.52 -15.32 -16.64
C GLY A 109 -14.02 -16.22 -17.76
N LYS A 110 -13.73 -15.84 -19.00
CA LYS A 110 -13.41 -16.75 -20.11
C LYS A 110 -12.38 -16.09 -21.01
N ILE A 111 -11.13 -16.53 -20.90
CA ILE A 111 -10.15 -16.31 -21.96
C ILE A 111 -10.56 -17.22 -23.11
N GLN A 112 -11.11 -16.65 -24.19
CA GLN A 112 -11.22 -17.35 -25.46
C GLN A 112 -9.89 -17.22 -26.21
N PRO A 113 -9.30 -18.32 -26.70
CA PRO A 113 -8.13 -18.24 -27.57
C PRO A 113 -8.55 -17.65 -28.93
N SER A 114 -7.76 -16.71 -29.42
CA SER A 114 -7.88 -16.11 -30.75
C SER A 114 -7.83 -17.20 -31.83
N ALA A 115 -8.76 -17.14 -32.77
CA ALA A 115 -8.77 -17.95 -34.00
C ALA A 115 -7.60 -17.58 -34.92
#